data_AF-A0A1H6M2R1-F1
#
_entry.id   AF-A0A1H6M2R1-F1
#
_cell.length_a   1.000
_cell.length_b   1.000
_cell.length_c   1.000
_cell.angle_alpha   90.00
_cell.angle_beta   90.00
_cell.angle_gamma   90.00
#
_symmetry.space_group_name_H-M   'P 1'
#
loop_
_entity.id
_entity.type
_entity.pdbx_description
1 polymer ?
#
loop_
_entity_poly.entity_id
_entity_poly.type
_entity_poly.pdbx_seq_one_letter_code
_entity_poly.pdbx_strand_id
1 'polypeptide(L)' 'MAMLGSALVFGVTTLCLLAGLTCLISALLVPAAEGSEKQFEKRLEYSMFAAVGLVSFAVLLFIG' A
#
# COMPACT_ATOMS: atom_id res chain seq x y z
N MET A 1 -20.47 -22.79 -2.50
CA MET A 1 -19.01 -22.75 -2.73
C MET A 1 -18.53 -21.50 -3.49
N ALA A 2 -19.41 -20.78 -4.22
CA ALA A 2 -19.05 -19.51 -4.89
C ALA A 2 -18.86 -18.30 -3.94
N MET A 3 -19.59 -18.25 -2.81
CA MET A 3 -19.48 -17.12 -1.85
C MET A 3 -18.11 -17.00 -1.16
N LEU A 4 -17.39 -18.12 -0.97
CA LEU A 4 -16.07 -18.11 -0.31
C LEU A 4 -15.00 -17.44 -1.17
N GLY A 5 -15.05 -17.64 -2.49
CA GLY A 5 -14.11 -17.01 -3.42
C GLY A 5 -14.24 -15.49 -3.43
N SER A 6 -15.46 -14.98 -3.57
CA SER A 6 -15.72 -13.52 -3.59
C SER A 6 -15.40 -12.85 -2.26
N ALA A 7 -15.71 -13.49 -1.13
CA ALA A 7 -15.37 -12.97 0.19
C ALA A 7 -13.84 -12.93 0.43
N LEU A 8 -13.12 -13.94 -0.06
CA LEU A 8 -11.66 -13.97 0.02
C LEU A 8 -11.03 -12.88 -0.84
N VAL A 9 -11.50 -12.69 -2.08
CA VAL A 9 -11.03 -11.63 -2.98
C VAL A 9 -11.26 -10.25 -2.36
N PHE A 10 -12.45 -10.01 -1.79
CA PHE A 10 -12.79 -8.77 -1.08
C PHE A 10 -11.88 -8.54 0.15
N GLY A 11 -11.60 -9.60 0.92
CA GLY A 11 -10.66 -9.54 2.05
C GLY A 11 -9.23 -9.19 1.61
N VAL A 12 -8.75 -9.80 0.53
CA VAL A 12 -7.40 -9.51 0.01
C VAL A 12 -7.31 -8.09 -0.57
N THR A 13 -8.34 -7.62 -1.30
CA THR A 13 -8.37 -6.23 -1.81
C THR A 13 -8.31 -5.22 -0.66
N THR A 14 -9.13 -5.40 0.38
CA THR A 14 -9.17 -4.49 1.53
C THR A 14 -7.85 -4.48 2.30
N LEU A 15 -7.19 -5.63 2.46
CA LEU A 15 -5.85 -5.71 3.06
C LEU A 15 -4.78 -5.00 2.21
N CYS A 16 -4.81 -5.16 0.89
CA CYS A 16 -3.90 -4.42 -0.01
C CYS A 16 -4.10 -2.90 0.07
N LEU A 17 -5.35 -2.45 0.17
CA LEU A 17 -5.70 -1.04 0.36
C LEU A 17 -5.15 -0.49 1.69
N LEU A 18 -5.37 -1.21 2.79
CA LEU A 18 -4.87 -0.86 4.12
C LEU A 18 -3.34 -0.80 4.16
N ALA A 19 -2.66 -1.76 3.52
CA ALA A 19 -1.21 -1.78 3.42
C ALA A 19 -0.67 -0.61 2.59
N GLY A 20 -1.30 -0.29 1.46
CA GLY A 20 -0.93 0.86 0.63
C GLY A 20 -1.10 2.20 1.36
N LEU A 21 -2.24 2.38 2.04
CA LEU A 21 -2.54 3.58 2.84
C LEU A 21 -1.59 3.75 4.02
N THR A 22 -1.30 2.67 4.76
CA THR A 22 -0.35 2.73 5.89
C THR A 22 1.07 3.06 5.41
N CYS A 23 1.50 2.53 4.27
CA CYS A 23 2.79 2.90 3.67
C CYS A 23 2.83 4.38 3.21
N LEU A 24 1.73 4.90 2.64
CA LEU A 24 1.59 6.32 2.29
C LEU A 24 1.65 7.23 3.51
N ILE A 25 0.97 6.86 4.59
CA ILE A 25 0.98 7.59 5.86
C ILE A 25 2.39 7.57 6.45
N SER A 26 3.08 6.42 6.43
CA SER A 26 4.47 6.31 6.88
C SER A 26 5.43 7.15 6.03
N ALA A 27 5.25 7.21 4.70
CA ALA A 27 6.00 8.13 3.84
C ALA A 27 5.74 9.59 4.22
N LEU A 28 4.49 9.94 4.53
CA LEU A 28 4.12 11.30 4.89
C LEU A 28 4.69 11.72 6.25
N LEU A 29 4.66 10.81 7.23
CA LEU A 29 5.15 11.02 8.60
C LEU A 29 6.67 10.84 8.78
N VAL A 30 7.45 10.51 7.73
CA VAL A 30 8.92 10.44 7.85
C VAL A 30 9.43 11.77 8.46
N PRO A 31 9.99 11.74 9.68
CA PRO A 31 10.35 12.94 10.41
C PRO A 31 11.53 13.64 9.72
N ALA A 32 11.41 14.96 9.54
CA ALA A 32 12.42 15.81 8.90
C ALA A 32 13.70 16.03 9.74
N ALA A 33 13.89 15.23 10.80
CA ALA A 33 15.00 15.35 11.73
C ALA A 33 16.27 14.61 11.25
N GLU A 34 16.14 13.68 10.31
CA GLU A 34 17.28 13.05 9.63
C GLU A 34 17.54 13.84 8.34
N GLY A 35 18.78 14.27 8.10
CA GLY A 35 19.14 15.15 6.98
C GLY A 35 18.50 14.79 5.63
N SER A 36 18.26 15.80 4.79
CA SER A 36 17.43 15.76 3.58
C SER A 36 17.62 14.53 2.67
N GLU A 37 18.85 13.99 2.58
CA GLU A 37 19.16 12.82 1.76
C GLU A 37 18.55 11.53 2.33
N LYS A 38 18.71 11.28 3.64
CA LYS A 38 18.16 10.09 4.31
C LYS A 38 16.64 10.13 4.44
N GLN A 39 16.08 11.34 4.55
CA GLN A 39 14.63 11.55 4.55
C GLN A 39 14.01 11.19 3.19
N PHE A 40 14.67 11.59 2.10
CA PHE A 40 14.18 11.31 0.75
C PHE A 40 14.25 9.82 0.41
N GLU A 41 15.34 9.14 0.79
CA GLU A 41 15.52 7.71 0.57
C GLU A 41 14.43 6.89 1.29
N LYS A 42 14.19 7.16 2.58
CA LYS A 42 13.10 6.51 3.33
C LYS A 42 11.73 6.83 2.72
N ARG A 43 11.48 8.08 2.30
CA ARG A 43 10.22 8.44 1.62
C ARG A 43 10.04 7.69 0.31
N LEU A 44 11.11 7.51 -0.47
CA LEU A 44 11.08 6.81 -1.74
C LEU A 44 10.78 5.32 -1.53
N GLU A 45 11.40 4.69 -0.53
CA GLU A 45 11.12 3.29 -0.16
C GLU A 45 9.66 3.11 0.24
N TYR A 46 9.16 3.90 1.20
CA TYR A 46 7.76 3.82 1.64
C TYR A 46 6.78 4.16 0.50
N SER A 47 7.14 5.08 -0.39
CA SER A 47 6.34 5.41 -1.58
C SER A 47 6.30 4.27 -2.59
N MET A 48 7.40 3.56 -2.79
CA MET A 48 7.47 2.41 -3.69
C MET A 48 6.62 1.25 -3.14
N PHE A 49 6.69 0.99 -1.84
CA PHE A 49 5.81 0.01 -1.18
C PHE A 49 4.34 0.40 -1.26
N ALA A 50 4.01 1.68 -1.08
CA ALA A 50 2.65 2.15 -1.25
C ALA A 50 2.14 2.01 -2.68
N ALA A 51 2.98 2.30 -3.68
CA ALA A 51 2.65 2.13 -5.09
C ALA A 51 2.36 0.66 -5.41
N VAL A 52 3.18 -0.28 -4.92
CA VAL A 52 2.93 -1.72 -5.11
C VAL A 52 1.61 -2.15 -4.48
N GLY A 53 1.30 -1.66 -3.27
CA GLY A 53 0.02 -1.94 -2.59
C GLY A 53 -1.19 -1.40 -3.35
N LEU A 54 -1.11 -0.17 -3.86
CA LEU A 54 -2.17 0.46 -4.66
C LEU A 54 -2.36 -0.19 -6.03
N VAL A 55 -1.27 -0.54 -6.71
CA VAL A 55 -1.32 -1.25 -8.00
C VAL A 55 -1.92 -2.64 -7.81
N SER A 56 -1.51 -3.37 -6.77
CA SER A 56 -2.08 -4.69 -6.46
C SER A 56 -3.58 -4.61 -6.15
N PHE A 57 -3.99 -3.58 -5.39
CA PHE A 57 -5.40 -3.30 -5.15
C PHE A 57 -6.17 -3.01 -6.45
N ALA A 58 -5.64 -2.15 -7.32
CA ALA A 58 -6.27 -1.82 -8.59
C ALA A 58 -6.44 -3.06 -9.49
N VAL A 59 -5.40 -3.90 -9.60
CA VAL A 59 -5.46 -5.15 -10.36
C VAL A 59 -6.52 -6.10 -9.80
N LEU A 60 -6.56 -6.28 -8.49
CA LEU A 60 -7.57 -7.12 -7.84
C LEU A 60 -8.99 -6.56 -8.00
N LEU A 61 -9.16 -5.24 -8.10
CA LEU A 61 -10.46 -4.61 -8.39
C LEU A 61 -10.92 -4.83 -9.83
N PHE A 62 -10.00 -4.88 -10.80
CA PHE A 62 -10.34 -5.09 -12.21
C PHE A 62 -10.52 -6.56 -12.58
N ILE A 63 -9.88 -7.48 -11.84
CA ILE A 63 -9.95 -8.93 -12.08
C ILE A 63 -11.00 -9.63 -11.19
N GLY A 64 -11.30 -9.07 -10.01
CA GLY A 64 -12.20 -9.62 -8.99
C GLY A 64 -13.69 -9.46 -9.26
#